data_AF-A0A4Y2IA05-F1
#
_entry.id   AF-A0A4Y2IA05-F1
#
_cell.length_a   1.000
_cell.length_b   1.000
_cell.length_c   1.000
_cell.angle_alpha   90.00
_cell.angle_beta   90.00
_cell.angle_gamma   90.00
#
_symmetry.space_group_name_H-M   'P 1'
#
loop_
_entity.id
_entity.type
_entity.pdbx_description
1 polymer ?
#
loop_
_entity_poly.entity_id
_entity_poly.type
_entity_poly.pdbx_seq_one_letter_code
_entity_poly.pdbx_strand_id
1 'polypeptide(L)'
;MFQAYINVEYCNSVKSIKYICKYINKSSDMAVVEINNATTGVNDEIARYQMGRYINSNKVVWRILLFPIHDRYPAVIHLSVRRENGQRFYFTSDDTQERAAQPTHTTLTAYFKLGREDVCKNIILRRDNKTFHLE
;
A
#
# COMPACT_ATOMS: atom_id res chain seq x y z
N MET A 1 0.26 -38.45 -17.23
CA MET A 1 1.70 -38.13 -17.38
C MET A 1 1.80 -36.84 -18.17
N PHE A 2 2.19 -35.72 -17.54
CA PHE A 2 2.22 -34.42 -18.23
C PHE A 2 3.51 -34.28 -19.06
N GLN A 3 3.38 -34.17 -20.38
CA GLN A 3 4.46 -33.72 -21.28
C GLN A 3 4.61 -32.21 -21.14
N ALA A 4 5.44 -31.76 -20.21
CA ALA A 4 5.82 -30.36 -20.09
C ALA A 4 7.15 -30.13 -20.81
N TYR A 5 7.16 -29.23 -21.79
CA TYR A 5 8.39 -28.73 -22.40
C TYR A 5 8.97 -27.64 -21.50
N ILE A 6 10.10 -27.95 -20.85
CA ILE A 6 10.85 -26.98 -20.05
C ILE A 6 11.99 -26.43 -20.92
N ASN A 7 11.98 -25.13 -21.19
CA ASN A 7 13.13 -24.44 -21.78
C ASN A 7 14.17 -24.15 -20.69
N VAL A 8 15.40 -24.63 -20.90
CA VAL A 8 16.55 -24.35 -20.03
C VAL A 8 17.52 -23.45 -20.77
N GLU A 9 17.67 -22.21 -20.30
CA GLU A 9 18.61 -21.24 -20.87
C GLU A 9 19.76 -20.95 -19.88
N TYR A 10 20.99 -20.93 -20.38
CA TYR A 10 22.17 -20.59 -19.58
C TYR A 10 22.38 -19.07 -19.56
N CYS A 11 22.38 -18.47 -18.36
CA CYS A 11 22.54 -17.03 -18.20
C CYS A 11 23.86 -16.65 -17.55
N ASN A 12 24.72 -15.95 -18.29
CA ASN A 12 26.03 -15.47 -17.81
C ASN A 12 26.06 -13.95 -17.49
N SER A 13 24.90 -13.33 -17.23
CA SER A 13 24.80 -11.90 -16.92
C SER A 13 24.16 -11.66 -15.57
N VAL A 14 24.78 -10.79 -14.77
CA VAL A 14 24.24 -10.35 -13.47
C VAL A 14 22.84 -9.75 -13.63
N LYS A 15 22.56 -9.05 -14.74
CA LYS A 15 21.23 -8.50 -15.03
C LYS A 15 20.19 -9.61 -15.19
N SER A 16 20.54 -10.68 -15.89
CA SER A 16 19.64 -11.80 -16.13
C SER A 16 19.42 -12.65 -14.89
N ILE A 17 20.47 -12.88 -14.08
CA ILE A 17 20.35 -13.54 -12.78
C ILE A 17 19.43 -12.71 -11.85
N LYS A 18 19.65 -11.39 -11.76
CA LYS A 18 18.79 -10.47 -11.01
C LYS A 18 17.34 -10.53 -11.49
N TYR A 19 17.14 -10.60 -12.82
CA TYR A 19 15.83 -10.73 -13.41
C TYR A 19 15.17 -12.04 -12.96
N ILE A 20 15.81 -13.19 -13.15
CA ILE A 20 15.29 -14.50 -12.72
C ILE A 20 14.98 -14.49 -11.22
N CYS A 21 15.91 -14.05 -10.37
CA CYS A 21 15.70 -13.97 -8.93
C CYS A 21 14.53 -13.05 -8.56
N LYS A 22 14.31 -11.95 -9.29
CA LYS A 22 13.14 -11.08 -9.08
C LYS A 22 11.83 -11.82 -9.36
N TYR A 23 11.78 -12.65 -10.41
CA TYR A 23 10.56 -13.38 -10.77
C TYR A 23 10.31 -14.59 -9.88
N ILE A 24 11.35 -15.33 -9.50
CA ILE A 24 11.24 -16.43 -8.53
C ILE A 24 10.78 -15.91 -7.17
N ASN A 25 11.38 -14.82 -6.69
CA ASN A 25 11.02 -14.22 -5.40
C ASN A 25 9.83 -13.25 -5.48
N LYS A 26 9.20 -13.11 -6.66
CA LYS A 26 7.91 -12.44 -6.79
C LYS A 26 6.87 -13.41 -6.21
N SER A 27 6.76 -13.42 -4.90
CA SER A 27 5.77 -14.20 -4.18
C SER A 27 4.37 -13.87 -4.72
N SER A 28 3.54 -14.88 -4.89
CA SER A 28 2.10 -14.65 -4.93
C SER A 28 1.74 -13.91 -3.65
N ASP A 29 1.03 -12.79 -3.71
CA ASP A 29 0.58 -12.11 -2.48
C ASP A 29 -0.65 -12.81 -1.88
N MET A 30 -1.03 -13.98 -2.40
CA MET A 30 -2.24 -14.72 -2.07
C MET A 30 -1.98 -16.23 -2.06
N ALA A 31 -2.50 -16.92 -1.05
CA ALA A 31 -2.52 -18.37 -0.96
C ALA A 31 -3.93 -18.83 -0.60
N VAL A 32 -4.33 -19.98 -1.15
CA VAL A 32 -5.53 -20.70 -0.73
C VAL A 32 -5.07 -21.83 0.17
N VAL A 33 -5.62 -21.89 1.38
CA VAL A 33 -5.32 -22.92 2.36
C VAL A 33 -6.58 -23.75 2.55
N GLU A 34 -6.42 -25.07 2.43
CA GLU A 34 -7.47 -26.02 2.77
C GLU A 34 -7.44 -26.27 4.28
N ILE A 35 -8.58 -26.05 4.95
CA ILE A 35 -8.75 -26.25 6.37
C ILE A 35 -9.59 -27.52 6.57
N ASN A 36 -8.92 -28.62 6.89
CA ASN A 36 -9.56 -29.91 7.12
C ASN A 36 -10.25 -29.95 8.49
N ASN A 37 -11.48 -29.46 8.56
CA ASN A 37 -12.36 -29.65 9.72
C ASN A 37 -13.07 -31.01 9.61
N ALA A 38 -12.36 -32.10 9.92
CA ALA A 38 -12.86 -33.48 9.80
C ALA A 38 -13.91 -33.89 10.85
N THR A 39 -14.46 -32.96 11.63
CA THR A 39 -15.25 -33.28 12.83
C THR A 39 -16.76 -33.33 12.61
N THR A 40 -17.28 -32.86 11.48
CA THR A 40 -18.72 -32.83 11.24
C THR A 40 -18.97 -33.03 9.76
N GLY A 41 -19.74 -34.06 9.38
CA GLY A 41 -20.01 -34.47 7.98
C GLY A 41 -20.78 -33.45 7.13
N VAL A 42 -20.61 -32.15 7.38
CA VAL A 42 -21.15 -31.03 6.63
C VAL A 42 -20.11 -30.61 5.61
N ASN A 43 -20.38 -30.90 4.33
CA ASN A 43 -19.51 -30.52 3.21
C ASN A 43 -19.76 -29.05 2.82
N ASP A 44 -19.26 -28.10 3.61
CA ASP A 44 -19.27 -26.68 3.23
C ASP A 44 -17.96 -26.30 2.52
N GLU A 45 -18.02 -26.04 1.21
CA GLU A 45 -16.88 -25.66 0.37
C GLU A 45 -16.27 -24.31 0.79
N ILE A 46 -17.08 -23.36 1.25
CA ILE A 46 -16.64 -22.02 1.64
C ILE A 46 -15.84 -22.10 2.94
N ALA A 47 -16.26 -22.94 3.87
CA ALA A 47 -15.52 -23.19 5.11
C ALA A 47 -14.23 -23.99 4.89
N ARG A 48 -14.14 -24.76 3.80
CA ARG A 48 -12.98 -25.61 3.48
C ARG A 48 -11.81 -24.84 2.90
N TYR A 49 -12.08 -23.88 2.02
CA TYR A 49 -11.02 -23.15 1.33
C TYR A 49 -10.97 -21.70 1.80
N GLN A 50 -9.95 -21.37 2.59
CA GLN A 50 -9.72 -20.00 2.99
C GLN A 50 -8.67 -19.36 2.11
N MET A 51 -9.03 -18.24 1.48
CA MET A 51 -8.10 -17.42 0.73
C MET A 51 -7.51 -16.35 1.65
N GLY A 52 -6.19 -16.27 1.72
CA GLY A 52 -5.48 -15.32 2.56
C GLY A 52 -4.32 -14.66 1.83
N ARG A 53 -3.91 -13.48 2.32
CA ARG A 53 -2.67 -12.86 1.88
C ARG A 53 -1.53 -13.35 2.76
N TYR A 54 -0.47 -13.89 2.16
CA TYR A 54 0.75 -14.23 2.89
C TYR A 54 1.86 -13.21 2.59
N ILE A 55 2.76 -13.04 3.55
CA ILE A 55 3.95 -12.20 3.40
C ILE A 55 5.15 -13.15 3.27
N ASN A 56 5.94 -12.99 2.21
CA ASN A 56 7.15 -13.80 2.00
C ASN A 56 8.12 -13.67 3.18
N SER A 57 8.81 -14.75 3.55
CA SER A 57 9.72 -14.83 4.68
C SER A 57 10.75 -13.70 4.70
N ASN A 58 11.27 -13.30 3.53
CA ASN A 58 12.16 -12.15 3.44
C ASN A 58 11.45 -10.87 3.93
N LYS A 59 10.32 -10.49 3.35
CA LYS A 59 9.52 -9.32 3.75
C LYS A 59 9.14 -9.37 5.24
N VAL A 60 8.88 -10.56 5.79
CA VAL A 60 8.61 -10.74 7.23
C VAL A 60 9.84 -10.38 8.07
N VAL A 61 11.02 -10.93 7.77
CA VAL A 61 12.26 -10.62 8.50
C VAL A 61 12.56 -9.12 8.45
N TRP A 62 12.41 -8.50 7.27
CA TRP A 62 12.59 -7.05 7.12
C TRP A 62 11.62 -6.23 8.00
N ARG A 63 10.36 -6.69 8.15
CA ARG A 63 9.37 -6.07 9.02
C ARG A 63 9.64 -6.30 10.51
N ILE A 64 10.02 -7.52 10.91
CA ILE A 64 10.33 -7.87 12.31
C ILE A 64 11.54 -7.09 12.81
N LEU A 65 12.56 -6.92 11.97
CA LEU A 65 13.77 -6.18 12.31
C LEU A 65 13.63 -4.66 12.14
N LEU A 66 12.42 -4.16 11.82
CA LEU A 66 12.12 -2.74 11.61
C LEU A 66 13.07 -2.04 10.62
N PHE A 67 13.61 -2.77 9.64
CA PHE A 67 14.47 -2.14 8.64
C PHE A 67 13.67 -1.17 7.76
N PRO A 68 14.22 0.01 7.43
CA PRO A 68 13.57 0.95 6.54
C PRO A 68 13.40 0.32 5.15
N ILE A 69 12.15 0.05 4.76
CA ILE A 69 11.83 -0.63 3.49
C ILE A 69 11.93 0.34 2.31
N HIS A 70 11.59 1.61 2.54
CA HIS A 70 11.65 2.67 1.54
C HIS A 70 12.08 3.95 2.23
N ASP A 71 13.09 4.60 1.68
CA ASP A 71 13.33 6.00 1.93
C ASP A 71 12.43 6.81 0.99
N ARG A 72 11.47 7.56 1.55
CA ARG A 72 10.53 8.37 0.76
C ARG A 72 10.60 9.79 1.28
N TYR A 73 10.91 10.71 0.37
CA TYR A 73 10.87 12.13 0.64
C TYR A 73 9.85 12.80 -0.29
N PRO A 74 8.81 13.47 0.26
CA PRO A 74 8.42 13.49 1.67
C PRO A 74 7.88 12.12 2.16
N ALA A 75 7.91 11.90 3.48
CA ALA A 75 7.38 10.68 4.09
C ALA A 75 5.90 10.50 3.75
N VAL A 76 5.48 9.27 3.44
CA VAL A 76 4.07 8.97 3.14
C VAL A 76 3.30 8.87 4.44
N ILE A 77 2.60 9.95 4.77
CA ILE A 77 1.74 10.07 5.95
C ILE A 77 0.26 10.11 5.53
N HIS A 78 -0.60 9.50 6.34
CA HIS A 78 -2.04 9.59 6.12
C HIS A 78 -2.54 10.99 6.53
N LEU A 79 -2.91 11.81 5.55
CA LEU A 79 -3.40 13.16 5.79
C LEU A 79 -4.90 13.12 6.17
N SER A 80 -5.27 13.81 7.23
CA SER A 80 -6.68 13.96 7.60
C SER A 80 -7.39 14.85 6.58
N VAL A 81 -8.29 14.25 5.78
CA VAL A 81 -9.17 14.99 4.88
C VAL A 81 -10.37 15.48 5.68
N ARG A 82 -10.56 16.80 5.71
CA ARG A 82 -11.72 17.45 6.31
C ARG A 82 -12.55 18.08 5.20
N ARG A 83 -13.86 18.19 5.43
CA ARG A 83 -14.76 18.95 4.54
C ARG A 83 -14.42 20.44 4.59
N GLU A 84 -14.84 21.17 3.58
CA GLU A 84 -14.78 22.64 3.56
C GLU A 84 -15.41 23.19 4.84
N ASN A 85 -14.71 24.08 5.53
CA ASN A 85 -15.09 24.66 6.83
C ASN A 85 -15.28 23.66 7.99
N GLY A 86 -14.92 22.39 7.82
CA GLY A 86 -15.00 21.34 8.84
C GLY A 86 -13.75 21.23 9.74
N GLN A 87 -12.92 22.27 9.79
CA GLN A 87 -11.68 22.29 10.56
C GLN A 87 -11.94 22.77 11.99
N ARG A 88 -11.56 21.95 12.98
CA ARG A 88 -11.61 22.34 14.39
C ARG A 88 -10.39 23.21 14.74
N PHE A 89 -10.61 24.30 15.45
CA PHE A 89 -9.57 25.16 16.03
C PHE A 89 -9.98 25.60 17.45
N TYR A 90 -9.00 25.77 18.34
CA TYR A 90 -9.23 26.04 19.76
C TYR A 90 -9.00 27.50 20.13
N PHE A 91 -10.04 28.33 20.14
CA PHE A 91 -9.90 29.78 20.35
C PHE A 91 -10.11 30.22 21.80
N THR A 92 -9.45 31.32 22.15
CA THR A 92 -9.73 32.13 23.34
C THR A 92 -10.67 33.27 22.93
N SER A 93 -11.42 33.87 23.85
CA SER A 93 -12.41 34.93 23.56
C SER A 93 -11.85 36.06 22.68
N ASP A 94 -10.59 36.41 22.91
CA ASP A 94 -9.97 37.61 22.35
C ASP A 94 -9.50 37.41 20.89
N ASP A 95 -9.20 36.18 20.47
CA ASP A 95 -8.64 35.86 19.15
C ASP A 95 -9.65 35.26 18.15
N THR A 96 -10.94 35.27 18.50
CA THR A 96 -12.01 34.61 17.73
C THR A 96 -12.09 35.10 16.28
N GLN A 97 -12.13 36.41 16.08
CA GLN A 97 -12.32 37.02 14.76
C GLN A 97 -11.09 36.85 13.87
N GLU A 98 -9.88 37.06 14.41
CA GLU A 98 -8.65 36.95 13.64
C GLU A 98 -8.41 35.53 13.12
N ARG A 99 -8.70 34.52 13.95
CA ARG A 99 -8.54 33.11 13.55
C ARG A 99 -9.67 32.57 12.67
N ALA A 100 -10.84 33.18 12.72
CA ALA A 100 -11.89 32.92 11.74
C ALA A 100 -11.52 33.49 10.37
N ALA A 101 -10.89 34.66 10.33
CA ALA A 101 -10.39 35.28 9.09
C ALA A 101 -9.18 34.54 8.50
N GLN A 102 -8.28 34.03 9.35
CA GLN A 102 -7.10 33.26 8.94
C GLN A 102 -7.07 31.88 9.63
N PRO A 103 -7.71 30.86 9.03
CA PRO A 103 -7.66 29.51 9.57
C PRO A 103 -6.25 28.94 9.49
N THR A 104 -5.78 28.35 10.60
CA THR A 104 -4.49 27.63 10.67
C THR A 104 -4.38 26.58 9.57
N HIS A 105 -3.20 26.45 8.94
CA HIS A 105 -3.01 25.44 7.91
C HIS A 105 -3.15 24.02 8.47
N THR A 106 -4.02 23.22 7.87
CA THR A 106 -3.98 21.77 8.10
C THR A 106 -2.75 21.16 7.43
N THR A 107 -2.34 19.97 7.89
CA THR A 107 -1.31 19.18 7.22
C THR A 107 -1.61 18.98 5.72
N LEU A 108 -2.88 18.84 5.36
CA LEU A 108 -3.32 18.72 3.96
C LEU A 108 -3.16 20.04 3.19
N THR A 109 -3.56 21.16 3.77
CA THR A 109 -3.40 22.49 3.15
C THR A 109 -1.94 22.85 2.98
N ALA A 110 -1.10 22.54 3.97
CA ALA A 110 0.35 22.72 3.90
C ALA A 110 0.98 21.83 2.81
N TYR A 111 0.54 20.56 2.70
CA TYR A 111 0.97 19.65 1.64
C TYR A 111 0.65 20.20 0.24
N PHE A 112 -0.54 20.75 0.02
CA PHE A 112 -0.89 21.36 -1.27
C PHE A 112 -0.07 22.60 -1.60
N LYS A 113 0.32 23.39 -0.60
CA LYS A 113 1.25 24.52 -0.79
C LYS A 113 2.64 24.03 -1.18
N LEU A 114 3.17 23.05 -0.45
CA LEU A 114 4.47 22.43 -0.75
C LEU A 114 4.49 21.86 -2.18
N GLY A 115 3.43 21.16 -2.59
CA GLY A 115 3.31 20.62 -3.95
C GLY A 115 3.24 21.66 -5.07
N ARG A 116 2.98 22.95 -4.76
CA ARG A 116 3.05 24.04 -5.74
C ARG A 116 4.48 24.55 -5.93
N GLU A 117 5.24 24.61 -4.84
CA GLU A 117 6.60 25.15 -4.73
C GLU A 117 7.68 24.14 -5.15
N ASP A 118 7.49 22.85 -4.85
CA ASP A 118 8.47 21.81 -5.15
C ASP A 118 8.49 21.36 -6.63
N VAL A 119 9.69 21.03 -7.11
CA VAL A 119 9.97 20.40 -8.42
C VAL A 119 9.55 18.91 -8.43
N CYS A 120 9.23 18.32 -7.26
CA CYS A 120 8.87 16.92 -7.09
C CYS A 120 7.43 16.56 -7.53
N LYS A 121 6.82 17.34 -8.44
CA LYS A 121 5.46 17.14 -8.98
C LYS A 121 5.25 15.77 -9.67
N ASN A 122 6.31 15.05 -10.00
CA ASN A 122 6.24 13.86 -10.86
C ASN A 122 6.27 12.50 -10.14
N ILE A 123 6.38 12.43 -8.81
CA ILE A 123 6.59 11.12 -8.13
C ILE A 123 5.33 10.56 -7.44
N ILE A 124 4.33 11.39 -7.09
CA ILE A 124 3.24 10.96 -6.19
C ILE A 124 1.86 10.81 -6.86
N LEU A 125 1.68 11.23 -8.12
CA LEU A 125 0.43 10.97 -8.86
C LEU A 125 0.39 9.53 -9.41
N ARG A 126 0.42 8.52 -8.53
CA ARG A 126 -0.08 7.19 -8.89
C ARG A 126 -1.61 7.27 -8.96
N ARG A 127 -2.06 7.51 -10.18
CA ARG A 127 -3.43 7.57 -10.64
C ARG A 127 -4.06 6.18 -10.55
N ASP A 128 -4.53 5.79 -9.36
CA ASP A 128 -5.53 4.72 -9.24
C ASP A 128 -6.89 5.29 -9.66
N ASN A 129 -7.04 5.55 -10.96
CA ASN A 129 -8.34 5.77 -11.59
C ASN A 129 -9.06 4.42 -11.62
N LYS A 130 -9.65 4.02 -10.49
CA LYS A 130 -10.83 3.16 -10.49
C LYS A 130 -12.03 4.09 -10.39
N THR A 131 -12.54 4.50 -11.55
CA THR A 131 -13.87 5.06 -11.71
C THR A 131 -14.87 4.05 -11.15
N PHE A 132 -15.36 4.30 -9.94
CA PHE A 132 -16.60 3.71 -9.48
C PHE A 132 -17.71 4.45 -10.22
N HIS A 133 -18.22 3.84 -11.28
CA HIS A 133 -19.53 4.20 -11.80
C HIS A 133 -20.55 3.67 -10.80
N LEU A 134 -21.24 4.58 -10.13
CA LEU A 134 -22.51 4.28 -9.47
C LEU A 134 -23.55 4.28 -10.58
N GLU A 135 -24.05 3.09 -10.94
CA GLU A 135 -25.45 2.93 -11.34
C GLU A 135 -26.27 2.65 -10.08
#